data_AF-A0A0A2GVZ5-F1
#
_entry.id   AF-A0A0A2GVZ5-F1
#
_cell.length_a   1.000
_cell.length_b   1.000
_cell.length_c   1.000
_cell.angle_alpha   90.00
_cell.angle_beta   90.00
_cell.angle_gamma   90.00
#
_symmetry.space_group_name_H-M   'P 1'
#
loop_
_entity.id
_entity.type
_entity.pdbx_description
1 polymer ?
#
loop_
_entity_poly.entity_id
_entity_poly.type
_entity_poly.pdbx_seq_one_letter_code
_entity_poly.pdbx_strand_id
1 'polypeptide(L)'
;MKLKTECHEANHICDKNQYKEATFWEKVRLNIHLIYCRACRQYSMRNSKLTKAVNNPTVQTVSTSEKEAMKQRLQEQLNSSNS
;
A
#
# COMPACT_ATOMS: atom_id res chain seq x y z
N MET A 1 20.55 -14.09 -9.81
CA MET A 1 19.46 -13.32 -9.16
C MET A 1 19.65 -13.40 -7.64
N LYS A 2 19.77 -12.27 -6.92
CA LYS A 2 19.89 -12.29 -5.45
C LYS A 2 18.53 -12.68 -4.85
N LEU A 3 18.48 -13.85 -4.21
CA LEU A 3 17.29 -14.42 -3.58
C LEU A 3 17.15 -14.04 -2.10
N LYS A 4 18.27 -13.68 -1.45
CA LYS A 4 18.29 -13.17 -0.09
C LYS A 4 17.99 -11.68 -0.12
N THR A 5 16.90 -11.31 0.53
CA THR A 5 16.43 -9.94 0.71
C THR A 5 16.71 -9.56 2.17
N GLU A 6 17.27 -8.39 2.41
CA GLU A 6 17.44 -7.88 3.77
C GLU A 6 16.08 -7.48 4.36
N CYS A 7 15.93 -7.51 5.69
CA CYS A 7 14.65 -7.19 6.33
C CYS A 7 14.13 -5.78 5.98
N HIS A 8 15.03 -4.80 5.82
CA HIS A 8 14.65 -3.44 5.40
C HIS A 8 14.06 -3.43 3.99
N GLU A 9 14.68 -4.14 3.05
CA GLU A 9 14.18 -4.27 1.67
C GLU A 9 12.87 -5.08 1.63
N ALA A 10 12.75 -6.14 2.44
CA ALA A 10 11.51 -6.90 2.56
C ALA A 10 10.35 -6.04 3.09
N ASN A 11 10.61 -5.17 4.08
CA ASN A 11 9.60 -4.23 4.58
C ASN A 11 9.20 -3.21 3.50
N HIS A 12 10.17 -2.67 2.76
CA HIS A 12 9.89 -1.76 1.65
C HIS A 12 9.05 -2.42 0.56
N ILE A 13 9.37 -3.67 0.17
CA ILE A 13 8.55 -4.43 -0.77
C ILE A 13 7.15 -4.71 -0.21
N CYS A 14 7.03 -4.98 1.10
CA CYS A 14 5.74 -5.18 1.75
C CYS A 14 4.86 -3.92 1.68
N ASP A 15 5.44 -2.74 1.86
CA ASP A 15 4.72 -1.47 1.74
C ASP A 15 4.32 -1.20 0.28
N LYS A 16 5.24 -1.37 -0.68
CA LYS A 16 4.91 -1.32 -2.11
C LYS A 16 3.76 -2.28 -2.47
N ASN A 17 3.76 -3.48 -1.90
CA ASN A 17 2.70 -4.46 -2.15
C ASN A 17 1.35 -4.01 -1.56
N GLN A 18 1.35 -3.30 -0.42
CA GLN A 18 0.13 -2.72 0.18
C GLN A 18 -0.53 -1.69 -0.76
N TYR A 19 0.26 -0.90 -1.48
CA TYR A 19 -0.22 0.11 -2.43
C TYR A 19 -0.36 -0.41 -3.88
N LYS A 20 -0.19 -1.71 -4.11
CA LYS A 20 -0.21 -2.35 -5.44
C LYS A 20 0.90 -1.86 -6.39
N GLU A 21 2.01 -1.37 -5.84
CA GLU A 21 3.18 -0.85 -6.57
C GLU A 21 4.32 -1.88 -6.68
N ALA A 22 4.21 -3.02 -5.99
CA ALA A 22 5.20 -4.08 -6.06
C ALA A 22 5.10 -4.87 -7.38
N THR A 23 6.24 -5.05 -8.04
CA THR A 23 6.39 -5.91 -9.22
C THR A 23 6.25 -7.39 -8.86
N PHE A 24 6.03 -8.23 -9.87
CA PHE A 24 5.90 -9.68 -9.67
C PHE A 24 7.14 -10.29 -9.00
N TRP A 25 8.34 -9.93 -9.46
CA TRP A 25 9.59 -10.47 -8.91
C TRP A 25 9.86 -10.02 -7.48
N GLU A 26 9.49 -8.79 -7.11
CA GLU A 26 9.57 -8.31 -5.73
C GLU A 26 8.67 -9.14 -4.81
N LYS A 27 7.44 -9.47 -5.26
CA LYS A 27 6.53 -10.33 -4.48
C LYS A 27 7.10 -11.74 -4.29
N VAL A 28 7.73 -12.33 -5.31
CA VAL A 28 8.37 -13.65 -5.19
C VAL A 28 9.51 -13.61 -4.16
N ARG A 29 10.38 -12.59 -4.21
CA ARG A 29 11.47 -12.41 -3.23
C ARG A 29 10.93 -12.21 -1.81
N LEU A 30 9.92 -11.36 -1.64
CA LEU A 30 9.26 -11.16 -0.36
C LEU A 30 8.71 -12.49 0.18
N ASN A 31 7.95 -13.25 -0.62
CA ASN A 31 7.41 -14.54 -0.18
C ASN A 31 8.49 -15.50 0.30
N ILE A 32 9.64 -15.56 -0.38
CA ILE A 32 10.79 -16.37 0.05
C ILE A 32 11.32 -15.88 1.40
N HIS A 33 11.48 -14.57 1.59
CA HIS A 33 11.94 -13.97 2.85
C HIS A 33 11.00 -14.28 4.03
N LEU A 34 9.68 -14.24 3.80
CA LEU A 34 8.67 -14.50 4.83
C LEU A 34 8.63 -15.96 5.31
N ILE A 35 9.23 -16.91 4.58
CA ILE A 35 9.33 -18.32 5.01
C ILE A 35 10.18 -18.45 6.27
N TYR A 36 11.30 -17.73 6.34
CA TYR A 36 12.28 -17.85 7.43
C TYR A 36 12.30 -16.65 8.38
N CYS A 37 11.87 -15.46 7.95
CA CYS A 37 11.85 -14.27 8.80
C CYS A 37 10.50 -14.08 9.49
N ARG A 38 10.41 -14.48 10.76
CA ARG A 38 9.17 -14.33 11.57
C ARG A 38 8.77 -12.86 11.74
N ALA A 39 9.72 -11.95 11.90
CA ALA A 39 9.45 -10.52 12.09
C ALA A 39 8.76 -9.91 10.87
N CYS A 40 9.31 -10.11 9.67
CA CYS A 40 8.71 -9.63 8.42
C CYS A 40 7.38 -10.35 8.15
N ARG A 41 7.22 -11.63 8.51
CA ARG A 41 5.92 -12.32 8.44
C ARG A 41 4.84 -11.62 9.25
N GLN A 42 5.15 -11.24 10.50
CA GLN A 42 4.21 -10.49 11.35
C GLN A 42 3.92 -9.10 10.78
N TYR A 43 4.93 -8.41 10.26
CA TYR A 43 4.77 -7.12 9.58
C TYR A 43 3.80 -7.22 8.39
N SER A 44 4.04 -8.15 7.47
CA SER A 44 3.18 -8.37 6.30
C SER A 44 1.76 -8.77 6.68
N MET A 45 1.59 -9.60 7.72
CA MET A 45 0.26 -9.95 8.25
C MET A 45 -0.48 -8.73 8.80
N ARG A 46 0.21 -7.85 9.55
CA ARG A 46 -0.39 -6.62 10.09
C ARG A 46 -0.79 -5.67 8.97
N ASN A 47 0.06 -5.47 7.97
CA ASN A 47 -0.27 -4.61 6.82
C ASN A 47 -1.47 -5.16 6.04
N SER A 48 -1.57 -6.49 5.85
CA SER A 48 -2.74 -7.11 5.22
C SER A 48 -4.02 -6.90 6.03
N LYS A 49 -3.96 -7.03 7.36
CA LYS A 49 -5.10 -6.74 8.26
C LYS A 49 -5.55 -5.28 8.14
N LEU A 50 -4.60 -4.34 8.13
CA LEU A 50 -4.89 -2.92 7.95
C LEU A 50 -5.60 -2.66 6.61
N THR A 51 -5.07 -3.18 5.50
CA THR A 51 -5.69 -3.05 4.18
C THR A 51 -7.11 -3.60 4.15
N LYS A 52 -7.36 -4.75 4.81
CA LYS A 52 -8.71 -5.31 4.93
C LYS A 52 -9.65 -4.43 5.74
N ALA A 53 -9.17 -3.86 6.85
CA ALA A 53 -9.95 -2.96 7.69
C ALA A 53 -10.33 -1.67 6.94
N VAL A 54 -9.39 -1.08 6.20
CA VAL A 54 -9.61 0.14 5.40
C VAL A 54 -10.57 -0.13 4.24
N ASN A 55 -10.49 -1.29 3.59
CA ASN A 55 -11.38 -1.67 2.50
C ASN A 55 -12.71 -2.28 2.97
N ASN A 56 -12.98 -2.31 4.28
CA ASN A 56 -14.20 -2.90 4.79
C ASN A 56 -15.41 -2.00 4.43
N PRO A 57 -16.42 -2.52 3.72
CA PRO A 57 -17.60 -1.74 3.32
C PRO A 57 -18.43 -1.21 4.50
N THR A 58 -18.24 -1.73 5.72
CA THR A 58 -18.89 -1.20 6.92
C THR A 58 -18.27 0.09 7.42
N VAL A 59 -17.05 0.43 6.99
CA VAL A 59 -16.43 1.71 7.30
C VAL A 59 -17.10 2.76 6.43
N GLN A 60 -17.81 3.69 7.06
CA GLN A 60 -18.37 4.84 6.36
C GLN A 60 -17.22 5.68 5.79
N THR A 61 -16.99 5.55 4.50
CA THR A 61 -16.11 6.43 3.74
C THR A 61 -16.92 7.56 3.13
N VAL A 62 -16.24 8.65 2.76
CA VAL A 62 -16.85 9.68 1.91
C VAL A 62 -17.51 9.04 0.69
N SER A 63 -18.71 9.50 0.33
CA SER A 63 -19.40 9.02 -0.85
C SER A 63 -18.60 9.33 -2.12
N THR A 64 -18.87 8.59 -3.19
CA THR A 64 -18.20 8.83 -4.49
C THR A 64 -18.41 10.27 -4.96
N SER A 65 -19.60 10.83 -4.77
CA SER A 65 -19.93 12.22 -5.12
C SER A 65 -19.16 13.23 -4.28
N GLU A 66 -19.07 13.05 -2.96
CA GLU A 66 -18.26 13.92 -2.09
C GLU A 66 -16.77 13.85 -2.46
N LYS A 67 -16.29 12.65 -2.81
CA LYS A 67 -14.91 12.45 -3.25
C LYS A 67 -14.62 13.16 -4.57
N GLU A 68 -15.55 13.14 -5.52
CA GLU A 68 -15.45 13.87 -6.79
C GLU A 68 -15.50 15.38 -6.59
N ALA A 69 -16.42 15.87 -5.75
CA ALA A 69 -16.52 17.28 -5.40
C ALA A 69 -15.24 17.80 -4.74
N MET A 70 -14.63 17.02 -3.83
CA MET A 70 -13.34 17.36 -3.24
C MET A 70 -12.22 17.42 -4.28
N LYS A 71 -12.17 16.48 -5.23
CA LYS A 71 -11.16 16.48 -6.30
C LYS A 71 -11.29 17.70 -7.21
N GLN A 72 -12.52 18.06 -7.60
CA GLN A 72 -12.78 19.26 -8.42
C GLN A 72 -12.30 20.52 -7.71
N ARG A 73 -12.68 20.71 -6.44
CA ARG A 73 -12.23 21.85 -5.63
C ARG A 73 -10.71 21.92 -5.52
N LEU A 74 -10.03 20.79 -5.31
CA LEU A 74 -8.57 20.75 -5.27
C LEU A 74 -7.95 21.19 -6.61
N GLN A 75 -8.49 20.71 -7.72
CA GLN A 75 -8.00 21.04 -9.06
C GLN A 75 -8.20 22.51 -9.40
N GLU A 76 -9.36 23.09 -9.04
CA GLU A 76 -9.62 24.52 -9.19
C GLU A 76 -8.58 25.36 -8.45
N GLN A 77 -8.33 25.06 -7.17
CA GLN A 77 -7.35 25.81 -6.36
C GLN A 77 -5.91 25.68 -6.89
N LEU A 78 -5.52 24.50 -7.38
CA LEU A 78 -4.20 24.30 -7.99
C LEU A 78 -4.05 25.10 -9.28
N ASN A 79 -5.09 25.18 -10.11
CA ASN A 79 -5.07 25.96 -11.33
C ASN A 79 -5.06 27.46 -11.04
N SER A 80 -5.83 27.92 -10.05
CA SER A 80 -5.87 29.32 -9.61
C SER A 80 -4.57 29.79 -8.96
N SER A 81 -3.79 28.89 -8.35
CA SER A 81 -2.50 29.24 -7.72
C SER A 81 -1.31 29.26 -8.69
N ASN A 82 -1.50 28.79 -9.93
CA ASN A 82 -0.49 28.73 -10.98
C ASN A 82 -0.72 29.78 -12.09
N SER A 83 -1.63 30.74 -11.87
CA SER A 83 -1.95 31.85 -12.79
C SER A 83 -1.63 33.20 -12.18
#